data_AF-A0A2D6WQ91-F1
#
_entry.id   AF-A0A2D6WQ91-F1
#
_cell.length_a   1.000
_cell.length_b   1.000
_cell.length_c   1.000
_cell.angle_alpha   90.00
_cell.angle_beta   90.00
_cell.angle_gamma   90.00
#
_symmetry.space_group_name_H-M   'P 1'
#
loop_
_entity.id
_entity.type
_entity.pdbx_description
1 polymer ?
#
loop_
_entity_poly.entity_id
_entity_poly.type
_entity_poly.pdbx_seq_one_letter_code
_entity_poly.pdbx_strand_id
1 'polypeptide(L)' 'MQPLPAFTEADGQWSMDGEVKDGHIYELAFNGSDAHAEVIERTTGLSFLGDATDPYESERPCHMTGEMTTRRVLLAKSY' A
#
# COMPACT_ATOMS: atom_id res chain seq x y z
N MET A 1 -5.44 -12.34 4.48
CA MET A 1 -5.07 -10.97 4.04
C MET A 1 -4.74 -10.18 5.28
N GLN A 2 -3.60 -9.50 5.30
CA GLN A 2 -3.19 -8.68 6.44
C GLN A 2 -3.22 -7.20 6.05
N PRO A 3 -3.66 -6.29 6.94
CA PRO A 3 -3.51 -4.88 6.67
C PRO A 3 -2.02 -4.58 6.62
N LEU A 4 -1.62 -3.78 5.63
CA LEU A 4 -0.25 -3.33 5.54
C LEU A 4 0.07 -2.46 6.76
N PRO A 5 1.21 -2.68 7.46
CA PRO A 5 1.67 -1.80 8.54
C PRO A 5 1.63 -0.33 8.13
N ALA A 6 1.41 0.54 9.11
CA ALA A 6 1.29 1.97 8.85
C ALA A 6 2.54 2.49 8.13
N PHE A 7 2.31 3.28 7.08
CA PHE A 7 3.34 4.09 6.47
C PHE A 7 3.40 5.43 7.15
N THR A 8 4.61 5.82 7.50
CA THR A 8 4.90 7.15 8.03
C THR A 8 5.77 7.87 7.02
N GLU A 9 5.28 8.98 6.50
CA GLU A 9 6.08 9.91 5.70
C GLU A 9 6.84 10.84 6.66
N ALA A 10 8.17 10.79 6.62
CA ALA A 10 9.03 11.72 7.35
C ALA A 10 9.95 12.44 6.34
N ASP A 11 9.80 13.76 6.21
CA ASP A 11 10.63 14.61 5.35
C ASP A 11 10.73 14.15 3.87
N GLY A 12 9.60 13.66 3.30
CA GLY A 12 9.53 13.14 1.93
C GLY A 12 10.12 11.72 1.77
N GLN A 13 10.49 11.08 2.88
CA GLN A 13 10.97 9.72 2.93
C GLN A 13 9.90 8.83 3.58
N TRP A 14 9.35 7.92 2.77
CA TRP A 14 8.35 6.97 3.23
C TRP A 14 9.05 5.84 3.98
N SER A 15 8.62 5.62 5.23
CA SER A 15 9.10 4.54 6.09
C SER A 15 7.92 3.70 6.56
N MET A 16 8.15 2.41 6.75
CA MET A 16 7.12 1.47 7.18
C MET A 16 7.37 1.10 8.64
N ASP A 17 6.36 1.26 9.49
CA ASP A 17 6.43 0.92 10.92
C ASP A 17 6.15 -0.58 11.15
N GLY A 18 6.91 -1.44 10.46
CA GLY A 18 6.83 -2.89 10.61
C GLY A 18 7.60 -3.67 9.55
N GLU A 19 7.87 -4.95 9.81
CA GLU A 19 8.46 -5.86 8.84
C GLU A 19 7.38 -6.48 7.94
N VAL A 20 7.61 -6.42 6.63
CA VAL A 20 6.85 -7.21 5.66
C VAL A 20 7.41 -8.62 5.60
N LYS A 21 6.52 -9.62 5.60
CA LYS A 21 6.88 -11.03 5.54
C LYS A 21 6.70 -11.59 4.14
N ASP A 22 7.66 -12.41 3.75
CA ASP A 22 7.61 -13.13 2.49
C ASP A 22 6.44 -14.13 2.51
N GLY A 23 5.77 -14.28 1.36
CA GLY A 23 4.58 -15.13 1.23
C GLY A 23 3.28 -14.56 1.83
N HIS A 24 3.28 -13.30 2.28
CA HIS A 24 2.08 -12.63 2.75
C HIS A 24 1.55 -11.62 1.73
N ILE A 25 0.22 -11.57 1.61
CA ILE A 25 -0.48 -10.57 0.79
C ILE A 25 -1.00 -9.48 1.73
N TYR A 26 -0.62 -8.26 1.40
CA TYR A 26 -1.02 -7.05 2.08
C TYR A 26 -2.05 -6.27 1.27
N GLU A 27 -2.93 -5.57 1.96
CA GLU A 27 -3.91 -4.68 1.35
C GLU A 27 -3.78 -3.25 1.89
N LEU A 28 -3.96 -2.25 1.02
CA LEU A 28 -4.10 -0.86 1.42
C LEU A 28 -5.08 -0.09 0.53
N ALA A 29 -5.51 1.07 1.02
CA ALA A 29 -6.25 2.04 0.23
C ALA A 29 -5.25 2.91 -0.55
N PHE A 30 -5.29 2.82 -1.87
CA PHE A 30 -4.36 3.51 -2.76
C PHE A 30 -5.10 4.20 -3.90
N ASN A 31 -4.94 5.52 -3.96
CA ASN A 31 -5.42 6.41 -5.01
C ASN A 31 -4.27 7.34 -5.46
N GLY A 32 -3.10 6.77 -5.71
CA GLY A 32 -1.92 7.49 -6.18
C GLY A 32 -1.66 7.29 -7.67
N SER A 33 -0.63 7.99 -8.19
CA SER A 33 -0.10 7.77 -9.53
C SER A 33 0.94 6.63 -9.54
N ASP A 34 1.39 6.21 -10.72
CA ASP A 34 2.44 5.18 -10.85
C ASP A 34 3.74 5.58 -10.11
N ALA A 35 4.06 6.87 -10.03
CA ALA A 35 5.20 7.36 -9.25
C ALA A 35 5.03 7.10 -7.74
N HIS A 36 3.82 7.22 -7.21
CA HIS A 36 3.53 6.87 -5.82
C HIS A 36 3.62 5.35 -5.59
N ALA A 37 3.19 4.54 -6.57
CA ALA A 37 3.33 3.10 -6.50
C ALA A 37 4.81 2.70 -6.46
N GLU A 38 5.64 3.27 -7.34
CA GLU A 38 7.10 3.01 -7.36
C GLU A 38 7.77 3.32 -6.02
N VAL A 39 7.37 4.42 -5.36
CA VAL A 39 7.89 4.77 -4.03
C VAL A 39 7.56 3.68 -3.00
N ILE A 40 6.32 3.20 -2.98
CA ILE A 40 5.89 2.12 -2.07
C ILE A 40 6.68 0.84 -2.34
N GLU A 41 6.82 0.44 -3.59
CA GLU A 41 7.56 -0.76 -3.97
C GLU A 41 9.04 -0.66 -3.55
N ARG A 42 9.67 0.50 -3.78
CA ARG A 42 11.07 0.73 -3.39
C ARG A 42 11.27 0.82 -1.88
N THR A 43 10.31 1.39 -1.15
CA THR A 43 10.37 1.50 0.31
C THR A 43 10.13 0.16 0.99
N THR A 44 9.16 -0.62 0.52
CA THR A 44 8.75 -1.89 1.18
C THR A 44 9.44 -3.12 0.60
N GLY A 45 9.93 -3.06 -0.63
CA GLY A 45 10.33 -4.23 -1.41
C GLY A 45 9.16 -5.11 -1.84
N LEU A 46 7.91 -4.68 -1.64
CA LEU A 46 6.73 -5.38 -2.16
C LEU A 46 6.47 -4.96 -3.61
N SER A 47 5.73 -5.78 -4.34
CA SER A 47 5.22 -5.46 -5.66
C SER A 47 3.70 -5.35 -5.65
N PHE A 48 3.17 -4.42 -6.45
CA PHE A 48 1.73 -4.31 -6.68
C PHE A 48 1.24 -5.54 -7.46
N LEU A 49 0.34 -6.31 -6.86
CA LEU A 49 -0.34 -7.42 -7.53
C LEU A 49 -1.51 -6.95 -8.40
N GLY A 50 -2.10 -5.81 -8.04
CA GLY A 50 -3.23 -5.20 -8.73
C GLY A 50 -4.36 -4.82 -7.78
N ASP A 51 -5.46 -4.35 -8.38
CA ASP A 51 -6.66 -3.99 -7.64
C ASP A 51 -7.36 -5.23 -7.11
N ALA A 52 -7.80 -5.16 -5.84
CA ALA A 52 -8.63 -6.20 -5.26
C ALA A 52 -9.98 -6.25 -6.00
N THR A 53 -10.52 -7.44 -6.15
CA THR A 53 -11.85 -7.63 -6.73
C THR A 53 -12.93 -6.93 -5.90
N ASP A 54 -12.74 -6.90 -4.58
CA ASP A 54 -13.65 -6.25 -3.64
C ASP A 54 -13.05 -4.92 -3.12
N PRO A 55 -13.71 -3.78 -3.37
CA PRO A 55 -13.29 -2.51 -2.78
C PRO A 55 -13.48 -2.51 -1.26
N TYR A 56 -13.00 -1.48 -0.57
CA TYR A 56 -13.34 -1.28 0.84
C TYR A 56 -14.83 -0.94 1.01
N GLU A 57 -15.44 -1.47 2.07
CA GLU A 57 -16.84 -1.19 2.43
C GLU A 57 -17.05 0.28 2.84
N SER A 58 -15.99 0.94 3.31
CA SER A 58 -15.98 2.35 3.72
C SER A 58 -14.86 3.09 3.02
N GLU A 59 -15.06 4.38 2.76
CA GLU A 59 -14.00 5.26 2.29
C GLU A 59 -12.87 5.31 3.31
N ARG A 60 -11.64 5.13 2.83
CA ARG A 60 -10.42 5.19 3.63
C ARG A 60 -9.47 6.21 3.02
N PRO A 61 -8.73 6.98 3.82
CA PRO A 61 -7.72 7.87 3.28
C PRO A 61 -6.65 7.04 2.55
N CYS A 62 -6.34 7.46 1.33
CA CYS A 62 -5.24 6.96 0.54
C CYS A 62 -3.95 7.19 1.33
N HIS A 63 -3.11 6.15 1.45
CA HIS A 63 -1.87 6.26 2.22
C HIS A 63 -0.90 7.29 1.63
N MET A 64 -0.99 7.59 0.33
CA MET A 64 -0.08 8.52 -0.35
C MET A 64 -0.67 9.93 -0.47
N THR A 65 -1.91 10.05 -0.93
CA THR A 65 -2.52 11.36 -1.24
C THR A 65 -3.39 11.89 -0.10
N GLY A 66 -3.75 11.06 0.87
CA GLY A 66 -4.73 11.39 1.92
C GLY A 66 -6.18 11.46 1.41
N GLU A 67 -6.40 11.31 0.11
CA GLU A 67 -7.73 11.36 -0.49
C GLU A 67 -8.57 10.15 -0.08
N MET A 68 -9.84 10.38 0.21
CA MET A 68 -10.77 9.30 0.53
C MET A 68 -11.00 8.43 -0.70
N THR A 69 -10.76 7.13 -0.54
CA THR A 69 -10.94 6.14 -1.61
C THR A 69 -11.45 4.83 -1.05
N THR A 70 -12.22 4.11 -1.87
CA THR A 70 -12.59 2.71 -1.63
C THR A 70 -11.71 1.75 -2.43
N ARG A 71 -10.79 2.27 -3.25
CA ARG A 71 -9.89 1.48 -4.09
C ARG A 71 -8.93 0.69 -3.21
N ARG A 72 -9.13 -0.63 -3.20
CA ARG A 72 -8.30 -1.58 -2.46
C ARG A 72 -7.29 -2.18 -3.40
N VAL A 73 -6.01 -2.10 -3.03
CA VAL A 73 -4.91 -2.63 -3.81
C VAL A 73 -4.17 -3.68 -3.01
N LEU A 74 -3.74 -4.74 -3.70
CA LEU A 74 -3.04 -5.88 -3.12
C LEU A 74 -1.55 -5.81 -3.47
N LEU A 75 -0.70 -6.11 -2.48
CA LEU A 75 0.74 -6.17 -2.63
C LEU A 75 1.28 -7.46 -2.04
N ALA A 76 2.34 -7.96 -2.65
CA ALA A 76 3.11 -9.07 -2.10
C ALA A 76 4.56 -8.94 -2.53
N LYS A 77 5.46 -9.56 -1.76
CA LYS A 77 6.86 -9.62 -2.15
C LYS A 77 7.01 -10.60 -3.32
N SER A 78 7.58 -10.13 -4.41
CA SER A 78 8.04 -10.98 -5.50
C SER A 78 9.32 -11.70 -5.07
N TYR A 79 9.41 -12.99 -5.42
CA TYR A 79 10.49 -13.91 -5.01
C TYR A 79 11.85 -13.56 -5.63
#